data_AF-A0ABD0R3V6-F1
#
_entry.id   AF-A0ABD0R3V6-F1
#
_cell.length_a   1.000
_cell.length_b   1.000
_cell.length_c   1.000
_cell.angle_alpha   90.00
_cell.angle_beta   90.00
_cell.angle_gamma   90.00
#
_symmetry.space_group_name_H-M   'P 1'
#
loop_
_entity.id
_entity.type
_entity.pdbx_description
1 polymer ?
#
loop_
_entity_poly.entity_id
_entity_poly.type
_entity_poly.pdbx_seq_one_letter_code
_entity_poly.pdbx_strand_id
1 'polypeptide(L)'
;LEILQLVNQRDLLLADTHILELERECELDPSLLAQTTPTPTTPVNITPPTLTSSPWLPLLAGPGGEDSGPSMWDAGLRKVKDVELLYEALQREMWDVARDGPQLGLVVLVIQQEEQADKVWALRQEAQSNAQGGDQSEDHSRPSKRPRRLRQKWVEAVGEAADWCLPQPGGIAAGQMGMYLERLRGRVVEDMDAARRNVVAVYPEEFGVFQVYMQSYHRAVAKRLKTVTSGPIQITDTYSLLDWIYNIYNRYLHMYA
;
A
#
# COMPACT_ATOMS: atom_id res chain seq x y z
N LEU A 1 2.65 17.99 10.01
CA LEU A 1 2.55 19.14 9.08
C LEU A 1 3.84 19.34 8.29
N GLU A 2 4.99 19.41 8.94
CA GLU A 2 6.31 19.49 8.28
C GLU A 2 6.53 18.37 7.25
N ILE A 3 6.21 17.11 7.62
CA ILE A 3 6.27 15.96 6.70
C ILE A 3 5.45 16.21 5.42
N LEU A 4 4.25 16.80 5.52
CA LEU A 4 3.42 17.11 4.35
C LEU A 4 4.04 18.20 3.48
N GLN A 5 4.75 19.16 4.08
CA GLN A 5 5.52 20.16 3.32
C GLN A 5 6.66 19.51 2.53
N LEU A 6 7.40 18.59 3.15
CA LEU A 6 8.46 17.84 2.47
C LEU A 6 7.91 17.02 1.29
N VAL A 7 6.78 16.33 1.50
CA VAL A 7 6.08 15.59 0.44
C VAL A 7 5.71 16.52 -0.73
N ASN A 8 5.12 17.68 -0.45
CA ASN A 8 4.73 18.66 -1.48
C ASN A 8 5.94 19.31 -2.19
N GLN A 9 7.09 19.41 -1.52
CA GLN A 9 8.34 19.90 -2.11
C GLN A 9 9.10 18.81 -2.88
N ARG A 10 8.57 17.57 -2.93
CA ARG A 10 9.20 16.39 -3.53
C ARG A 10 10.49 15.93 -2.84
N ASP A 11 10.67 16.31 -1.57
CA ASP A 11 11.73 15.81 -0.69
C ASP A 11 11.32 14.46 -0.08
N LEU A 12 11.01 13.49 -0.95
CA LEU A 12 10.34 12.24 -0.59
C LEU A 12 11.16 11.34 0.35
N LEU A 13 12.49 11.32 0.19
CA LEU A 13 13.37 10.51 1.03
C LEU A 13 13.45 11.04 2.46
N LEU A 14 13.52 12.36 2.61
CA LEU A 14 13.52 13.01 3.92
C LEU A 14 12.14 12.86 4.59
N ALA A 15 11.07 13.05 3.80
CA ALA A 15 9.72 12.80 4.27
C ALA A 15 9.54 11.37 4.80
N ASP A 16 10.00 10.35 4.06
CA ASP A 16 9.95 8.96 4.50
C ASP A 16 10.73 8.74 5.81
N THR A 17 11.92 9.33 5.93
CA THR A 17 12.73 9.27 7.16
C THR A 17 11.98 9.82 8.37
N HIS A 18 11.36 10.99 8.23
CA HIS A 18 10.58 11.59 9.32
C HIS A 18 9.32 10.76 9.65
N ILE A 19 8.72 10.09 8.66
CA ILE A 19 7.60 9.18 8.92
C ILE A 19 8.07 7.95 9.71
N LEU A 20 9.24 7.37 9.39
CA LEU A 20 9.83 6.27 10.15
C LEU A 20 10.11 6.63 11.62
N GLU A 21 10.60 7.84 11.86
CA GLU A 21 10.82 8.36 13.21
C GLU A 21 9.49 8.51 13.96
N LEU A 22 8.49 9.09 13.32
CA LEU A 22 7.15 9.25 13.90
C LEU A 22 6.48 7.90 14.20
N GLU A 23 6.66 6.91 13.32
CA GLU A 23 6.22 5.52 13.57
C GLU A 23 6.86 4.96 14.84
N ARG A 24 8.18 5.13 14.99
CA ARG A 24 8.92 4.65 16.16
C ARG A 24 8.47 5.36 17.44
N GLU A 25 8.20 6.66 17.40
CA GLU A 25 7.65 7.41 18.53
C GLU A 25 6.26 6.87 18.93
N CYS A 26 5.41 6.58 17.93
CA CYS A 26 4.10 5.98 18.18
C CYS A 26 4.23 4.57 18.80
N GLU A 27 5.22 3.77 18.41
CA GLU A 27 5.47 2.45 19.03
C GLU A 27 5.92 2.54 20.50
N LEU A 28 6.59 3.63 20.88
CA LEU A 28 7.10 3.86 22.23
C LEU A 28 6.11 4.61 23.14
N ASP A 29 5.00 5.10 22.59
CA ASP A 29 4.05 5.95 23.29
C ASP A 29 3.29 5.16 24.38
N PRO A 30 3.39 5.53 25.67
CA PRO A 30 2.84 4.77 26.79
C PRO A 30 1.31 4.70 26.78
N SER A 31 0.64 5.61 26.06
CA SER A 31 -0.79 5.59 25.79
C SER A 31 -1.28 4.31 25.08
N LEU A 32 -0.39 3.63 24.35
CA LEU A 32 -0.66 2.35 23.68
C LEU A 32 -0.16 1.15 24.50
N LEU A 33 0.73 1.37 25.47
CA LEU A 33 1.31 0.35 26.34
C LEU A 33 0.53 0.12 27.65
N ALA A 34 -0.34 1.07 28.04
CA ALA A 34 -1.09 1.02 29.31
C ALA A 34 -2.17 -0.08 29.41
N GLN A 35 -2.29 -0.98 28.43
CA GLN A 35 -3.17 -2.16 28.52
C GLN A 35 -2.68 -3.21 29.54
N THR A 36 -1.45 -3.11 30.07
CA THR A 36 -0.86 -4.19 30.89
C THR A 36 -1.10 -4.09 32.40
N THR A 37 -1.93 -3.18 32.91
CA THR A 37 -2.35 -3.26 34.32
C THR A 37 -3.74 -3.86 34.43
N PRO A 38 -3.89 -5.14 34.81
CA PRO A 38 -5.17 -5.60 35.32
C PRO A 38 -5.47 -4.80 36.58
N THR A 39 -6.49 -3.94 36.52
CA THR A 39 -7.15 -3.41 37.70
C THR A 39 -7.47 -4.58 38.63
N PRO A 40 -7.00 -4.59 39.90
CA PRO A 40 -7.45 -5.61 40.84
C PRO A 40 -8.89 -5.29 41.22
N THR A 41 -9.83 -5.95 40.54
CA THR A 41 -11.24 -5.97 40.95
C THR A 41 -11.32 -6.74 42.27
N THR A 42 -11.36 -6.03 43.39
CA THR A 42 -11.74 -6.55 44.70
C THR A 42 -13.08 -7.27 44.62
N PRO A 43 -13.19 -8.57 45.01
CA PRO A 43 -14.48 -9.20 45.16
C PRO A 43 -15.05 -8.93 46.56
N VAL A 44 -16.30 -8.51 46.55
CA VAL A 44 -17.19 -8.21 47.67
C VAL A 44 -17.43 -9.45 48.54
N ASN A 45 -17.27 -9.30 49.86
CA ASN A 45 -17.62 -10.30 50.86
C ASN A 45 -19.09 -10.15 51.30
N ILE A 46 -19.81 -11.27 51.45
CA ILE A 46 -21.25 -11.35 51.71
C ILE A 46 -21.52 -11.62 53.21
N THR A 47 -21.96 -10.58 53.96
CA THR A 47 -22.97 -10.44 55.09
C THR A 47 -23.17 -11.50 56.22
N PRO A 48 -23.94 -11.25 57.33
CA PRO A 48 -24.17 -10.11 58.27
C PRO A 48 -24.22 -10.64 59.77
N PRO A 49 -24.99 -10.12 60.79
CA PRO A 49 -25.62 -8.81 61.09
C PRO A 49 -25.26 -8.23 62.50
N THR A 50 -25.70 -7.01 62.87
CA THR A 50 -26.51 -6.67 64.08
C THR A 50 -26.67 -5.14 64.30
N LEU A 51 -27.94 -4.70 64.31
CA LEU A 51 -28.63 -3.55 64.95
C LEU A 51 -27.84 -2.32 65.43
N THR A 52 -28.21 -1.11 64.97
CA THR A 52 -28.77 -0.01 65.80
C THR A 52 -28.94 1.33 65.04
N SER A 53 -30.16 1.88 65.13
CA SER A 53 -30.63 3.28 65.06
C SER A 53 -30.41 4.21 63.85
N SER A 54 -31.55 4.65 63.29
CA SER A 54 -31.85 5.84 62.43
C SER A 54 -31.57 7.20 63.11
N PRO A 55 -31.94 8.38 62.54
CA PRO A 55 -32.31 8.79 61.16
C PRO A 55 -31.32 9.87 60.60
N TRP A 56 -31.39 10.42 59.38
CA TRP A 56 -32.04 11.68 58.92
C TRP A 56 -31.92 11.74 57.37
N LEU A 57 -32.98 12.17 56.66
CA LEU A 57 -33.07 12.50 55.20
C LEU A 57 -33.05 14.06 55.03
N PRO A 58 -32.95 14.72 53.83
CA PRO A 58 -33.28 14.26 52.47
C PRO A 58 -32.39 14.76 51.26
N LEU A 59 -32.76 14.28 50.06
CA LEU A 59 -32.53 14.71 48.65
C LEU A 59 -31.72 15.99 48.27
N LEU A 60 -30.88 15.88 47.21
CA LEU A 60 -31.03 16.70 45.97
C LEU A 60 -30.26 16.12 44.76
N ALA A 61 -30.83 16.35 43.57
CA ALA A 61 -30.40 15.98 42.24
C ALA A 61 -29.12 16.69 41.73
N GLY A 62 -28.44 16.06 40.76
CA GLY A 62 -27.49 16.71 39.86
C GLY A 62 -27.02 15.74 38.77
N PRO A 63 -27.37 15.95 37.47
CA PRO A 63 -26.79 15.20 36.37
C PRO A 63 -25.46 15.87 36.01
N GLY A 64 -24.38 15.42 36.62
CA GLY A 64 -23.02 15.76 36.20
C GLY A 64 -22.60 14.82 35.07
N GLY A 65 -23.03 15.10 33.85
CA GLY A 65 -22.37 14.57 32.66
C GLY A 65 -21.02 15.28 32.55
N GLU A 66 -20.02 14.76 33.26
CA GLU A 66 -18.65 15.25 33.16
C GLU A 66 -18.09 14.86 31.80
N ASP A 67 -17.74 15.89 31.02
CA ASP A 67 -16.97 15.85 29.79
C ASP A 67 -15.81 14.86 29.93
N SER A 68 -16.00 13.65 29.38
CA SER A 68 -14.89 12.77 29.08
C SER A 68 -14.13 13.39 27.93
N GLY A 69 -13.11 14.19 28.26
CA GLY A 69 -12.10 14.63 27.30
C GLY A 69 -11.54 13.42 26.55
N PRO A 70 -11.03 13.62 25.32
CA PRO A 70 -10.58 12.52 24.48
C PRO A 70 -9.61 11.64 25.27
N SER A 71 -9.98 10.37 25.41
CA SER A 71 -9.20 9.44 26.19
C SER A 71 -7.77 9.37 25.63
N MET A 72 -6.79 9.11 26.50
CA MET A 72 -5.38 9.04 26.10
C MET A 72 -5.14 8.00 24.99
N TRP A 73 -5.99 6.97 24.89
CA TRP A 73 -5.95 5.95 23.85
C TRP A 73 -6.54 6.44 22.51
N ASP A 74 -7.60 7.28 22.52
CA ASP A 74 -8.13 7.93 21.31
C ASP A 74 -7.07 8.83 20.65
N ALA A 75 -6.18 9.43 21.44
CA ALA A 75 -5.08 10.23 20.93
C ALA A 75 -4.02 9.35 20.23
N GLY A 76 -3.67 8.20 20.80
CA GLY A 76 -2.76 7.24 20.18
C GLY A 76 -3.30 6.67 18.86
N LEU A 77 -4.59 6.32 18.82
CA LEU A 77 -5.23 5.79 17.61
C LEU A 77 -5.30 6.84 16.49
N ARG A 78 -5.50 8.12 16.84
CA ARG A 78 -5.45 9.24 15.88
C ARG A 78 -4.04 9.43 15.30
N LYS A 79 -2.99 9.35 16.13
CA LYS A 79 -1.60 9.43 15.65
C LYS A 79 -1.27 8.32 14.65
N VAL A 80 -1.69 7.07 14.93
CA VAL A 80 -1.52 5.95 14.00
C VAL A 80 -2.24 6.23 12.68
N LYS A 81 -3.46 6.81 12.74
CA LYS A 81 -4.19 7.18 11.53
C LYS A 81 -3.51 8.29 10.74
N ASP A 82 -2.96 9.29 11.43
CA ASP A 82 -2.22 10.38 10.80
C ASP A 82 -0.98 9.86 10.07
N VAL A 83 -0.23 8.92 10.67
CA VAL A 83 0.90 8.24 10.03
C VAL A 83 0.47 7.52 8.75
N GLU A 84 -0.69 6.86 8.73
CA GLU A 84 -1.21 6.23 7.51
C GLU A 84 -1.50 7.24 6.41
N LEU A 85 -2.11 8.38 6.75
CA LEU A 85 -2.41 9.44 5.80
C LEU A 85 -1.13 10.07 5.23
N LEU A 86 -0.09 10.21 6.04
CA LEU A 86 1.23 10.68 5.59
C LEU A 86 1.85 9.70 4.58
N TYR A 87 1.77 8.40 4.82
CA TYR A 87 2.22 7.38 3.87
C TYR A 87 1.39 7.36 2.58
N GLU A 88 0.08 7.54 2.65
CA GLU A 88 -0.77 7.66 1.47
C GLU A 88 -0.41 8.90 0.64
N ALA A 89 -0.11 10.03 1.31
CA ALA A 89 0.38 11.24 0.65
C ALA A 89 1.74 11.04 -0.02
N LEU A 90 2.70 10.42 0.70
CA LEU A 90 4.02 10.08 0.17
C LEU A 90 3.91 9.18 -1.06
N GLN A 91 3.10 8.11 -0.98
CA GLN A 91 2.90 7.17 -2.10
C GLN A 91 2.32 7.87 -3.33
N ARG A 92 1.32 8.73 -3.14
CA ARG A 92 0.69 9.48 -4.25
C ARG A 92 1.71 10.34 -4.99
N GLU A 93 2.46 11.17 -4.25
CA GLU A 93 3.49 12.02 -4.86
C GLU A 93 4.61 11.21 -5.50
N MET A 94 5.01 10.09 -4.87
CA MET A 94 6.04 9.22 -5.42
C MET A 94 5.66 8.64 -6.79
N TRP A 95 4.38 8.28 -6.99
CA TRP A 95 3.89 7.80 -8.29
C TRP A 95 3.73 8.91 -9.33
N ASP A 96 3.38 10.12 -8.90
CA ASP A 96 3.33 11.29 -9.80
C ASP A 96 4.73 11.69 -10.26
N VAL A 97 5.70 11.70 -9.34
CA VAL A 97 7.13 11.92 -9.65
C VAL A 97 7.68 10.84 -10.59
N ALA A 98 7.30 9.56 -10.38
CA ALA A 98 7.67 8.48 -11.27
C ALA A 98 7.15 8.67 -12.70
N ARG A 99 5.98 9.30 -12.86
CA ARG A 99 5.40 9.61 -14.17
C ARG A 99 6.08 10.79 -14.86
N ASP A 100 6.50 11.80 -14.10
CA ASP A 100 7.17 12.98 -14.65
C ASP A 100 8.55 12.63 -15.23
N GLY A 101 9.27 11.65 -14.65
CA GLY A 101 10.52 11.10 -15.19
C GLY A 101 11.85 11.60 -14.59
N PRO A 102 12.10 12.91 -14.36
CA PRO A 102 13.43 13.42 -13.99
C PRO A 102 13.89 13.06 -12.57
N GLN A 103 13.04 12.38 -11.78
CA GLN A 103 13.30 12.07 -10.37
C GLN A 103 13.04 10.59 -10.03
N LEU A 104 13.02 9.70 -11.04
CA LEU A 104 12.87 8.26 -10.84
C LEU A 104 13.87 7.68 -9.82
N GLY A 105 15.09 8.23 -9.74
CA GLY A 105 16.09 7.80 -8.78
C GLY A 105 15.67 8.02 -7.31
N LEU A 106 14.93 9.08 -7.02
CA LEU A 106 14.41 9.34 -5.66
C LEU A 106 13.40 8.27 -5.25
N VAL A 107 12.55 7.83 -6.19
CA VAL A 107 11.57 6.75 -5.96
C VAL A 107 12.28 5.45 -5.58
N VAL A 108 13.39 5.11 -6.25
CA VAL A 108 14.20 3.93 -5.91
C VAL A 108 14.70 3.99 -4.48
N LEU A 109 15.25 5.14 -4.08
CA LEU A 109 15.83 5.31 -2.75
C LEU A 109 14.76 5.16 -1.66
N VAL A 110 13.58 5.73 -1.84
CA VAL A 110 12.44 5.57 -0.91
C VAL A 110 12.02 4.10 -0.83
N ILE A 111 11.92 3.40 -1.97
CA ILE A 111 11.58 1.96 -1.97
C ILE A 111 12.65 1.13 -1.23
N GLN A 112 13.94 1.40 -1.44
CA GLN A 112 15.01 0.69 -0.74
C GLN A 112 15.02 0.98 0.76
N GLN A 113 14.81 2.23 1.15
CA GLN A 113 14.72 2.62 2.56
C GLN A 113 13.57 1.88 3.26
N GLU A 114 12.41 1.85 2.62
CA GLU A 114 11.23 1.21 3.17
C GLU A 114 11.34 -0.32 3.22
N GLU A 115 11.95 -0.96 2.22
CA GLU A 115 12.29 -2.39 2.25
C GLU A 115 13.29 -2.72 3.37
N GLN A 116 14.23 -1.82 3.65
CA GLN A 116 15.16 -1.99 4.76
C GLN A 116 14.46 -1.85 6.12
N ALA A 117 13.53 -0.90 6.24
CA ALA A 117 12.71 -0.76 7.45
C ALA A 117 11.83 -2.00 7.69
N ASP A 118 11.22 -2.57 6.65
CA ASP A 118 10.45 -3.81 6.72
C ASP A 118 11.32 -5.01 7.15
N LYS A 119 12.57 -5.11 6.65
CA LYS A 119 13.53 -6.15 7.08
C LYS A 119 13.91 -6.02 8.56
N VAL A 120 14.22 -4.80 9.02
CA VAL A 120 14.57 -4.55 10.43
C VAL A 120 13.41 -4.90 11.35
N TRP A 121 12.19 -4.55 10.94
CA TRP A 121 10.97 -4.91 11.66
C TRP A 121 10.79 -6.43 11.74
N ALA A 122 10.96 -7.15 10.62
CA ALA A 122 10.84 -8.61 10.58
C ALA A 122 11.87 -9.30 11.50
N LEU A 123 13.13 -8.87 11.49
CA LEU A 123 14.17 -9.38 12.39
C LEU A 123 13.84 -9.14 13.86
N ARG A 124 13.28 -7.97 14.20
CA ARG A 124 12.83 -7.66 15.57
C ARG A 124 11.68 -8.59 15.98
N GLN A 125 10.73 -8.85 15.09
CA GLN A 125 9.62 -9.76 15.34
C GLN A 125 10.11 -11.19 15.55
N GLU A 126 11.06 -11.67 14.74
CA GLU A 126 11.66 -12.99 14.89
C GLU A 126 12.40 -13.12 16.24
N ALA A 127 13.23 -12.12 16.60
CA ALA A 127 13.92 -12.09 17.88
C ALA A 127 12.97 -12.12 19.08
N GLN A 128 11.83 -11.40 19.00
CA GLN A 128 10.79 -11.42 20.02
C GLN A 128 10.12 -12.80 20.12
N SER A 129 9.78 -13.43 18.99
CA SER A 129 9.20 -14.78 18.96
C SER A 129 10.15 -15.85 19.50
N ASN A 130 11.46 -15.71 19.29
CA ASN A 130 12.46 -16.66 19.76
C ASN A 130 12.76 -16.47 21.26
N ALA A 131 12.57 -15.27 21.80
CA ALA A 131 12.68 -14.97 23.23
C ALA A 131 11.42 -15.38 24.02
N GLN A 132 10.24 -15.31 23.40
CA GLN A 132 8.97 -15.76 23.96
C GLN A 132 8.68 -17.19 23.49
N GLY A 133 9.43 -18.16 24.03
CA GLY A 133 9.17 -19.58 23.80
C GLY A 133 7.80 -19.99 24.32
N GLY A 134 6.84 -20.13 23.41
CA GLY A 134 5.60 -20.87 23.61
C GLY A 134 4.66 -20.35 24.70
N ASP A 135 4.08 -19.17 24.53
CA ASP A 135 2.76 -18.90 25.08
C ASP A 135 1.95 -18.05 24.09
N GLN A 136 0.97 -18.69 23.46
CA GLN A 136 0.02 -18.05 22.55
C GLN A 136 -0.99 -17.25 23.37
N SER A 137 -0.60 -16.06 23.81
CA SER A 137 -1.57 -14.99 24.05
C SER A 137 -1.56 -14.12 22.80
N GLU A 138 -2.51 -14.37 21.91
CA GLU A 138 -2.83 -13.49 20.77
C GLU A 138 -3.38 -12.17 21.31
N ASP A 139 -2.52 -11.32 21.87
CA ASP A 139 -2.88 -9.95 22.18
C ASP A 139 -2.50 -9.07 20.98
N HIS A 140 -3.51 -8.83 20.15
CA HIS A 140 -3.48 -7.94 19.00
C HIS A 140 -3.25 -6.48 19.43
N SER A 141 -2.03 -6.13 19.83
CA SER A 141 -1.65 -4.73 20.08
C SER A 141 -0.27 -4.45 19.47
N ARG A 142 -0.20 -4.40 18.14
CA ARG A 142 0.96 -3.81 17.44
C ARG A 142 0.48 -2.64 16.58
N PRO A 143 0.82 -1.38 16.93
CA PRO A 143 0.27 -0.19 16.28
C PRO A 143 0.90 0.13 14.91
N SER A 144 1.82 -0.69 14.40
CA SER A 144 2.44 -0.48 13.09
C SER A 144 1.94 -1.54 12.08
N LYS A 145 1.27 -1.07 11.00
CA LYS A 145 0.82 -1.85 9.82
C LYS A 145 2.00 -2.33 8.94
N ARG A 146 3.15 -2.62 9.56
CA ARG A 146 4.32 -3.21 8.90
C ARG A 146 4.02 -4.70 8.62
N PRO A 147 4.51 -5.26 7.51
CA PRO A 147 5.33 -4.64 6.46
C PRO A 147 4.49 -3.80 5.48
N ARG A 148 5.02 -2.69 4.98
CA ARG A 148 4.32 -1.83 4.00
C ARG A 148 4.43 -2.34 2.56
N ARG A 149 5.46 -3.15 2.26
CA ARG A 149 5.68 -3.82 0.96
C ARG A 149 5.66 -2.85 -0.22
N LEU A 150 6.40 -1.76 -0.11
CA LEU A 150 6.36 -0.67 -1.09
C LEU A 150 6.81 -1.13 -2.48
N ARG A 151 7.71 -2.11 -2.57
CA ARG A 151 8.08 -2.76 -3.84
C ARG A 151 6.89 -3.44 -4.51
N GLN A 152 6.03 -4.13 -3.75
CA GLN A 152 4.84 -4.77 -4.31
C GLN A 152 3.86 -3.72 -4.84
N LYS A 153 3.61 -2.65 -4.08
CA LYS A 153 2.75 -1.54 -4.51
C LYS A 153 3.28 -0.85 -5.77
N TRP A 154 4.60 -0.70 -5.89
CA TRP A 154 5.22 -0.19 -7.10
C TRP A 154 4.92 -1.10 -8.31
N VAL A 155 5.07 -2.43 -8.18
CA VAL A 155 4.73 -3.38 -9.24
C VAL A 155 3.26 -3.25 -9.65
N GLU A 156 2.35 -3.13 -8.69
CA GLU A 156 0.92 -2.95 -8.94
C GLU A 156 0.63 -1.63 -9.66
N ALA A 157 1.23 -0.52 -9.21
CA ALA A 157 1.11 0.79 -9.83
C ALA A 157 1.65 0.82 -11.27
N VAL A 158 2.78 0.14 -11.54
CA VAL A 158 3.31 -0.05 -12.91
C VAL A 158 2.32 -0.86 -13.76
N GLY A 159 1.68 -1.87 -13.17
CA GLY A 159 0.61 -2.64 -13.82
C GLY A 159 -0.59 -1.79 -14.21
N GLU A 160 -1.05 -0.92 -13.31
CA GLU A 160 -2.15 0.02 -13.58
C GLU A 160 -1.76 1.07 -14.62
N ALA A 161 -0.55 1.63 -14.53
CA ALA A 161 -0.03 2.57 -15.51
C ALA A 161 0.04 1.94 -16.91
N ALA A 162 0.52 0.70 -17.03
CA ALA A 162 0.52 -0.04 -18.28
C ALA A 162 -0.90 -0.22 -18.83
N ASP A 163 -1.89 -0.54 -17.97
CA ASP A 163 -3.29 -0.64 -18.39
C ASP A 163 -3.82 0.70 -18.92
N TRP A 164 -3.47 1.82 -18.29
CA TRP A 164 -3.88 3.17 -18.72
C TRP A 164 -3.19 3.64 -20.00
N CYS A 165 -1.91 3.29 -20.22
CA CYS A 165 -1.16 3.70 -21.40
C CYS A 165 -1.63 3.01 -22.68
N LEU A 166 -2.22 1.82 -22.57
CA LEU A 166 -2.70 1.07 -23.73
C LEU A 166 -3.99 1.66 -24.33
N PRO A 167 -4.09 1.71 -25.67
CA PRO A 167 -5.31 2.04 -26.38
C PRO A 167 -6.53 1.31 -25.83
N GLN A 168 -7.61 2.05 -25.59
CA GLN A 168 -8.87 1.46 -25.14
C GLN A 168 -9.57 0.78 -26.32
N PRO A 169 -10.22 -0.38 -26.11
CA PRO A 169 -10.89 -1.14 -27.16
C PRO A 169 -12.24 -0.55 -27.60
N GLY A 170 -12.58 0.66 -27.16
CA GLY A 170 -13.92 1.25 -27.31
C GLY A 170 -14.44 1.23 -28.74
N GLY A 171 -15.46 0.40 -29.00
CA GLY A 171 -16.23 0.40 -30.24
C GLY A 171 -15.45 0.03 -31.49
N ILE A 172 -14.60 -1.01 -31.45
CA ILE A 172 -13.94 -1.54 -32.66
C ILE A 172 -15.03 -1.96 -33.65
N ALA A 173 -15.18 -1.17 -34.71
CA ALA A 173 -16.09 -1.50 -35.79
C ALA A 173 -15.61 -2.76 -36.53
N ALA A 174 -16.56 -3.49 -37.11
CA ALA A 174 -16.29 -4.69 -37.90
C ALA A 174 -15.18 -4.47 -38.95
N GLY A 175 -14.18 -5.35 -38.98
CA GLY A 175 -13.04 -5.27 -39.90
C GLY A 175 -11.92 -4.31 -39.46
N GLN A 176 -12.05 -3.62 -38.32
CA GLN A 176 -11.01 -2.71 -37.81
C GLN A 176 -10.09 -3.34 -36.75
N MET A 177 -10.21 -4.65 -36.53
CA MET A 177 -9.40 -5.35 -35.52
C MET A 177 -7.90 -5.21 -35.78
N GLY A 178 -7.46 -5.41 -37.02
CA GLY A 178 -6.04 -5.30 -37.38
C GLY A 178 -5.44 -3.92 -37.04
N MET A 179 -6.17 -2.84 -37.32
CA MET A 179 -5.74 -1.47 -37.00
C MET A 179 -5.63 -1.23 -35.49
N TYR A 180 -6.52 -1.84 -34.71
CA TYR A 180 -6.44 -1.78 -33.25
C TYR A 180 -5.23 -2.58 -32.72
N LEU A 181 -5.00 -3.78 -33.24
CA LEU A 181 -3.88 -4.63 -32.86
C LEU A 181 -2.51 -4.00 -33.21
N GLU A 182 -2.40 -3.33 -34.35
CA GLU A 182 -1.18 -2.58 -34.70
C GLU A 182 -0.94 -1.37 -33.78
N ARG A 183 -2.00 -0.63 -33.40
CA ARG A 183 -1.87 0.46 -32.41
C ARG A 183 -1.44 -0.06 -31.04
N LEU A 184 -2.00 -1.20 -30.59
CA LEU A 184 -1.57 -1.85 -29.35
C LEU A 184 -0.08 -2.19 -29.41
N ARG A 185 0.36 -2.86 -30.48
CA ARG A 185 1.76 -3.23 -30.70
C ARG A 185 2.67 -2.01 -30.69
N GLY A 186 2.35 -0.98 -31.49
CA GLY A 186 3.15 0.24 -31.59
C GLY A 186 3.37 0.87 -30.21
N ARG A 187 2.29 1.01 -29.43
CA ARG A 187 2.37 1.57 -28.08
C ARG A 187 3.24 0.74 -27.14
N VAL A 188 3.07 -0.59 -27.12
CA VAL A 188 3.88 -1.47 -26.27
C VAL A 188 5.37 -1.34 -26.61
N VAL A 189 5.73 -1.38 -27.90
CA VAL A 189 7.13 -1.30 -28.33
C VAL A 189 7.75 0.05 -27.95
N GLU A 190 7.03 1.15 -28.19
CA GLU A 190 7.47 2.49 -27.81
C GLU A 190 7.72 2.61 -26.30
N ASP A 191 6.80 2.10 -25.48
CA ASP A 191 6.91 2.13 -24.01
C ASP A 191 8.02 1.22 -23.51
N MET A 192 8.22 0.03 -24.10
CA MET A 192 9.33 -0.86 -23.76
C MET A 192 10.69 -0.23 -24.11
N ASP A 193 10.80 0.43 -25.27
CA ASP A 193 12.01 1.13 -25.66
C ASP A 193 12.29 2.36 -24.81
N ALA A 194 11.25 3.05 -24.33
CA ALA A 194 11.38 4.12 -23.36
C ALA A 194 11.83 3.58 -21.99
N ALA A 195 11.22 2.50 -21.51
CA ALA A 195 11.58 1.86 -20.24
C ALA A 195 13.03 1.36 -20.25
N ARG A 196 13.46 0.73 -21.35
CA ARG A 196 14.84 0.23 -21.51
C ARG A 196 15.89 1.35 -21.46
N ARG A 197 15.60 2.51 -22.06
CA ARG A 197 16.56 3.64 -22.09
C ARG A 197 16.55 4.48 -20.83
N ASN A 198 15.38 4.70 -20.23
CA ASN A 198 15.21 5.69 -19.19
C ASN A 198 15.07 5.09 -17.79
N VAL A 199 14.48 3.91 -17.66
CA VAL A 199 14.14 3.31 -16.36
C VAL A 199 15.21 2.29 -15.94
N VAL A 200 15.67 1.44 -16.86
CA VAL A 200 16.68 0.40 -16.54
C VAL A 200 18.00 1.02 -16.05
N ALA A 201 18.37 2.20 -16.56
CA ALA A 201 19.59 2.88 -16.12
C ALA A 201 19.51 3.46 -14.69
N VAL A 202 18.31 3.66 -14.16
CA VAL A 202 18.07 4.34 -12.87
C VAL A 202 17.87 3.34 -11.73
N TYR A 203 17.34 2.15 -12.04
CA TYR A 203 17.02 1.14 -11.03
C TYR A 203 18.12 0.06 -10.93
N PRO A 204 18.42 -0.45 -9.72
CA PRO A 204 19.28 -1.61 -9.53
C PRO A 204 18.74 -2.86 -10.23
N GLU A 205 19.64 -3.75 -10.64
CA GLU A 205 19.29 -5.00 -11.36
C GLU A 205 18.38 -5.92 -10.53
N GLU A 206 18.50 -5.89 -9.20
CA GLU A 206 17.68 -6.67 -8.25
C GLU A 206 16.16 -6.42 -8.40
N PHE A 207 15.77 -5.26 -8.94
CA PHE A 207 14.37 -4.93 -9.16
C PHE A 207 13.79 -5.62 -10.39
N GLY A 208 14.64 -6.10 -11.32
CA GLY A 208 14.18 -6.72 -12.56
C GLY A 208 13.22 -5.82 -13.33
N VAL A 209 13.44 -4.49 -13.33
CA VAL A 209 12.41 -3.51 -13.73
C VAL A 209 11.90 -3.76 -15.13
N PHE A 210 12.80 -4.04 -16.08
CA PHE A 210 12.39 -4.36 -17.43
C PHE A 210 11.44 -5.56 -17.51
N GLN A 211 11.69 -6.61 -16.72
CA GLN A 211 10.82 -7.78 -16.63
C GLN A 211 9.46 -7.44 -16.03
N VAL A 212 9.42 -6.61 -14.98
CA VAL A 212 8.17 -6.14 -14.37
C VAL A 212 7.34 -5.34 -15.37
N TYR A 213 7.96 -4.41 -16.11
CA TYR A 213 7.30 -3.67 -17.17
C TYR A 213 6.78 -4.63 -18.24
N MET A 214 7.59 -5.56 -18.74
CA MET A 214 7.16 -6.53 -19.76
C MET A 214 5.97 -7.36 -19.29
N GLN A 215 5.99 -7.86 -18.06
CA GLN A 215 4.88 -8.63 -17.47
C GLN A 215 3.62 -7.79 -17.30
N SER A 216 3.75 -6.55 -16.85
CA SER A 216 2.63 -5.61 -16.70
C SER A 216 1.95 -5.30 -18.04
N TYR A 217 2.72 -5.01 -19.08
CA TYR A 217 2.18 -4.79 -20.42
C TYR A 217 1.60 -6.08 -21.02
N HIS A 218 2.24 -7.23 -20.83
CA HIS A 218 1.70 -8.51 -21.26
C HIS A 218 0.32 -8.78 -20.66
N ARG A 219 0.19 -8.57 -19.34
CA ARG A 219 -1.09 -8.73 -18.62
C ARG A 219 -2.14 -7.74 -19.11
N ALA A 220 -1.76 -6.49 -19.34
CA ALA A 220 -2.67 -5.45 -19.84
C ALA A 220 -3.14 -5.74 -21.28
N VAL A 221 -2.24 -6.16 -22.17
CA VAL A 221 -2.59 -6.61 -23.53
C VAL A 221 -3.53 -7.82 -23.48
N ALA A 222 -3.22 -8.84 -22.69
CA ALA A 222 -4.10 -10.01 -22.54
C ALA A 222 -5.50 -9.62 -22.04
N LYS A 223 -5.59 -8.69 -21.08
CA LYS A 223 -6.85 -8.13 -20.60
C LYS A 223 -7.61 -7.41 -21.73
N ARG A 224 -6.93 -6.56 -22.51
CA ARG A 224 -7.52 -5.84 -23.66
C ARG A 224 -8.04 -6.80 -24.72
N LEU A 225 -7.26 -7.80 -25.10
CA LEU A 225 -7.67 -8.82 -26.07
C LEU A 225 -8.89 -9.60 -25.57
N LYS A 226 -8.90 -10.01 -24.30
CA LYS A 226 -10.04 -10.69 -23.68
C LYS A 226 -11.32 -9.86 -23.74
N THR A 227 -11.24 -8.55 -23.48
CA THR A 227 -12.37 -7.62 -23.58
C THR A 227 -12.87 -7.49 -25.01
N VAL A 228 -11.97 -7.50 -25.98
CA VAL A 228 -12.34 -7.39 -27.40
C VAL A 228 -12.96 -8.69 -27.91
N THR A 229 -12.52 -9.84 -27.40
CA THR A 229 -13.02 -11.16 -27.83
C THR A 229 -14.23 -11.65 -27.05
N SER A 230 -14.75 -10.90 -26.08
CA SER A 230 -15.93 -11.33 -25.31
C SER A 230 -17.26 -11.23 -26.07
N GLY A 231 -17.27 -10.56 -27.23
CA GLY A 231 -18.43 -10.43 -28.10
C GLY A 231 -18.31 -11.26 -29.40
N PRO A 232 -19.33 -11.21 -30.27
CA PRO A 232 -19.25 -11.85 -31.58
C PRO A 232 -18.17 -11.18 -32.46
N ILE A 233 -17.20 -11.97 -32.90
CA ILE A 233 -16.09 -11.52 -33.74
C ILE A 233 -16.36 -11.92 -35.19
N GLN A 234 -16.11 -11.01 -36.14
CA GLN A 234 -16.21 -11.35 -37.57
C GLN A 234 -15.04 -12.24 -38.00
N ILE A 235 -15.26 -13.07 -39.04
CA ILE A 235 -14.26 -14.02 -39.54
C ILE A 235 -12.95 -13.31 -39.94
N THR A 236 -13.04 -12.14 -40.58
CA THR A 236 -11.89 -11.31 -40.97
C THR A 236 -11.08 -10.82 -39.78
N ASP A 237 -11.77 -10.44 -38.70
CA ASP A 237 -11.15 -9.99 -37.44
C ASP A 237 -10.52 -11.18 -36.69
N THR A 238 -11.10 -12.38 -36.78
CA THR A 238 -10.53 -13.62 -36.22
C THR A 238 -9.19 -13.97 -36.86
N TYR A 239 -9.07 -13.87 -38.20
CA TYR A 239 -7.79 -14.10 -38.88
C TYR A 239 -6.74 -13.07 -38.49
N SER A 240 -7.14 -11.79 -38.41
CA SER A 240 -6.25 -10.71 -37.97
C SER A 240 -5.72 -10.94 -36.55
N LEU A 241 -6.59 -11.42 -35.65
CA LEU A 241 -6.21 -11.75 -34.27
C LEU A 241 -5.26 -12.95 -34.20
N LEU A 242 -5.56 -14.04 -34.92
CA LEU A 242 -4.71 -15.23 -34.93
C LEU A 242 -3.33 -14.92 -35.48
N ASP A 243 -3.26 -14.23 -36.61
CA ASP A 243 -2.00 -13.81 -37.23
C ASP A 243 -1.18 -12.97 -36.25
N TRP A 244 -1.82 -12.01 -35.59
CA TRP A 244 -1.15 -11.15 -34.62
C TRP A 244 -0.61 -11.92 -33.41
N ILE A 245 -1.39 -12.84 -32.82
CA ILE A 245 -0.93 -13.63 -31.66
C ILE A 245 0.24 -14.54 -32.06
N TYR A 246 0.12 -15.28 -33.16
CA TYR A 246 1.11 -16.29 -33.55
C TYR A 246 2.38 -15.69 -34.15
N ASN A 247 2.27 -14.66 -34.99
CA ASN A 247 3.41 -14.16 -35.76
C ASN A 247 4.02 -12.88 -35.17
N ILE A 248 3.21 -12.03 -34.56
CA ILE A 248 3.62 -10.70 -34.12
C ILE A 248 3.96 -10.78 -32.64
N TYR A 249 2.98 -11.02 -31.77
CA TYR A 249 3.15 -10.97 -30.32
C TYR A 249 4.21 -11.92 -29.77
N ASN A 250 4.19 -13.19 -30.21
CA ASN A 250 5.16 -14.18 -29.76
C ASN A 250 6.59 -13.83 -30.18
N ARG A 251 6.80 -13.27 -31.37
CA ARG A 251 8.14 -12.83 -31.80
C ARG A 251 8.63 -11.63 -30.99
N TYR A 252 7.76 -10.69 -30.64
CA TYR A 252 8.14 -9.57 -29.77
C TYR A 252 8.51 -10.05 -28.38
N LEU A 253 7.68 -10.90 -27.76
CA LEU A 253 7.98 -11.42 -26.44
C LEU A 253 9.32 -12.18 -26.42
N HIS A 254 9.63 -12.91 -27.51
CA HIS A 254 10.89 -13.64 -27.65
C HIS A 254 12.11 -12.77 -27.98
N MET A 255 11.91 -11.53 -28.45
CA MET A 255 12.98 -10.56 -28.69
C MET A 255 13.39 -9.84 -27.40
N TYR A 256 12.50 -9.80 -26.40
CA TYR A 256 12.71 -9.10 -25.13
C TYR A 256 12.86 -10.04 -23.92
N ALA A 257 12.71 -11.36 -24.11
CA ALA A 257 12.99 -12.42 -23.12
C ALA A 257 14.40 -12.99 -23.30
#